data_AF-A0A2G9XKR1-F1
#
_entry.id   AF-A0A2G9XKR1-F1
#
_cell.length_a   1.000
_cell.length_b   1.000
_cell.length_c   1.000
_cell.angle_alpha   90.00
_cell.angle_beta   90.00
_cell.angle_gamma   90.00
#
_symmetry.space_group_name_H-M   'P 1'
#
loop_
_entity.id
_entity.type
_entity.pdbx_description
1 polymer ?
#
loop_
_entity_poly.entity_id
_entity_poly.type
_entity_poly.pdbx_seq_one_letter_code
_entity_poly.pdbx_strand_id
1 'polypeptide(L)' 'MRIQNNDWIQAKEKYHLTDDHVRMAKELGMNPRKFGSLANHKQEKWKAPLSEFIKDLYFRRFGREKPENTQ' A
#
# COMPACT_ATOMS: atom_id res chain seq x y z
N MET A 1 16.95 -2.73 8.42
CA MET A 1 16.83 -1.81 7.25
C MET A 1 16.12 -0.54 7.70
N ARG A 2 16.67 0.65 7.41
CA ARG A 2 16.01 1.93 7.73
C ARG A 2 15.06 2.31 6.59
N ILE A 3 13.76 2.37 6.89
CA ILE A 3 12.77 2.97 5.99
C ILE A 3 12.83 4.48 6.23
N GLN A 4 13.06 5.26 5.18
CA GLN A 4 13.06 6.73 5.26
C GLN A 4 11.69 7.25 4.79
N ASN A 5 11.29 8.45 5.25
CA ASN A 5 10.05 9.08 4.80
C ASN A 5 9.99 9.26 3.28
N ASN A 6 11.15 9.48 2.64
CA ASN A 6 11.25 9.59 1.19
C ASN A 6 10.83 8.30 0.45
N ASP A 7 11.02 7.11 1.05
CA ASP A 7 10.61 5.84 0.43
C ASP A 7 9.08 5.77 0.26
N TRP A 8 8.33 6.32 1.21
CA TRP A 8 6.87 6.37 1.15
C TRP A 8 6.37 7.39 0.13
N ILE A 9 7.04 8.53 0.00
CA ILE A 9 6.70 9.56 -1.00
C ILE A 9 6.89 8.99 -2.41
N GLN A 10 8.05 8.39 -2.68
CA GLN A 10 8.34 7.76 -3.97
C GLN A 10 7.39 6.61 -4.29
N ALA A 11 7.06 5.77 -3.30
CA ALA A 11 6.07 4.71 -3.48
C ALA A 11 4.66 5.26 -3.77
N LYS A 12 4.27 6.35 -3.09
CA LYS A 12 2.98 7.00 -3.29
C LYS A 12 2.83 7.51 -4.72
N GLU A 13 3.83 8.22 -5.24
CA GLU A 13 3.84 8.71 -6.61
C GLU A 13 3.88 7.58 -7.64
N LYS A 14 4.77 6.59 -7.44
CA LYS A 14 4.99 5.50 -8.40
C LYS A 14 3.80 4.56 -8.55
N TYR A 15 3.07 4.30 -7.47
CA TYR A 15 1.93 3.37 -7.46
C TYR A 15 0.57 4.06 -7.31
N HIS A 16 0.54 5.38 -7.48
CA HIS A 16 -0.68 6.19 -7.37
C HIS A 16 -1.48 5.91 -6.08
N LEU A 17 -0.76 5.83 -4.96
CA LEU A 17 -1.38 5.59 -3.65
C LEU A 17 -1.92 6.91 -3.08
N THR A 18 -3.02 6.83 -2.35
CA THR A 18 -3.52 7.95 -1.53
C THR A 18 -2.89 7.90 -0.14
N ASP A 19 -3.05 8.96 0.64
CA ASP A 19 -2.59 8.96 2.04
C ASP A 19 -3.26 7.84 2.87
N ASP A 20 -4.52 7.52 2.57
CA ASP A 20 -5.22 6.38 3.17
C ASP A 20 -4.51 5.06 2.87
N HIS A 21 -4.12 4.81 1.62
CA HIS A 21 -3.40 3.58 1.25
C HIS A 21 -2.03 3.50 1.94
N VAL A 22 -1.33 4.63 2.07
CA VAL A 22 -0.05 4.70 2.79
C VAL A 22 -0.25 4.37 4.27
N ARG A 23 -1.32 4.90 4.89
CA ARG A 23 -1.67 4.59 6.28
C ARG A 23 -2.06 3.13 6.46
N MET A 24 -2.91 2.57 5.60
CA MET A 24 -3.26 1.15 5.59
C MET A 24 -2.00 0.28 5.49
N ALA A 25 -1.10 0.59 4.56
CA ALA A 25 0.14 -0.15 4.38
C ALA A 25 1.06 -0.07 5.62
N LYS A 26 1.11 1.08 6.29
CA LYS A 26 1.85 1.25 7.56
C LYS A 26 1.24 0.40 8.68
N GLU A 27 -0.08 0.43 8.85
CA GLU A 27 -0.80 -0.37 9.84
C GLU A 27 -0.66 -1.88 9.57
N LEU A 28 -0.58 -2.27 8.30
CA LEU A 28 -0.30 -3.64 7.86
C LEU A 28 1.18 -4.06 8.05
N GLY A 29 2.06 -3.15 8.46
CA GLY A 29 3.50 -3.41 8.61
C GLY A 29 4.22 -3.63 7.28
N MET A 30 3.67 -3.12 6.17
CA MET A 30 4.29 -3.25 4.85
C MET A 30 5.53 -2.37 4.69
N ASN A 31 6.40 -2.76 3.76
CA ASN A 31 7.60 -2.01 3.42
C ASN A 31 7.48 -1.40 2.02
N PRO A 32 7.57 -0.06 1.86
CA PRO A 32 7.42 0.63 0.58
C PRO A 32 8.49 0.20 -0.44
N ARG A 33 9.67 -0.22 0.00
CA ARG A 33 10.74 -0.73 -0.89
C ARG A 33 10.38 -2.07 -1.54
N LYS A 34 9.54 -2.88 -0.87
CA LYS A 34 9.04 -4.16 -1.39
C LYS A 34 7.81 -4.01 -2.28
N PHE A 35 7.29 -2.79 -2.45
CA PHE A 35 6.17 -2.55 -3.35
C PHE A 35 6.52 -2.87 -4.79
N GLY A 36 7.79 -2.76 -5.21
CA GLY A 36 8.21 -3.17 -6.57
C GLY A 36 7.93 -4.64 -6.88
N SER A 37 8.18 -5.53 -5.91
CA SER A 37 7.86 -6.96 -6.07
C SER A 37 6.36 -7.25 -5.96
N LEU A 38 5.63 -6.47 -5.17
CA LEU A 38 4.17 -6.65 -4.99
C LEU A 38 3.38 -6.08 -6.17
N ALA A 39 3.85 -4.97 -6.74
CA ALA A 39 3.22 -4.24 -7.83
C ALA A 39 3.56 -4.78 -9.22
N ASN A 40 4.04 -6.03 -9.32
CA ASN A 40 4.42 -6.67 -10.59
C ASN A 40 3.20 -7.06 -11.47
N HIS A 41 2.17 -6.20 -11.47
CA HIS A 41 0.94 -6.32 -12.26
C HIS A 41 1.20 -6.21 -13.77
N LYS A 42 2.34 -5.64 -14.18
CA LYS A 42 2.70 -5.56 -15.60
C LYS A 42 2.90 -6.93 -16.26
N GLN A 43 3.23 -7.96 -15.48
CA GLN A 43 3.41 -9.32 -15.99
C GLN A 43 2.11 -10.13 -15.97
N GLU A 44 1.15 -9.78 -15.11
CA GLU A 44 -0.07 -10.56 -14.91
C GLU A 44 -1.29 -9.64 -14.82
N LYS A 45 -2.01 -9.50 -15.93
CA LYS A 45 -3.23 -8.65 -16.06
C LYS A 45 -4.34 -8.98 -15.05
N TRP A 46 -4.31 -10.17 -14.45
CA TRP A 46 -5.29 -10.62 -13.46
C TRP A 46 -4.95 -10.18 -12.03
N LYS A 47 -3.75 -9.62 -11.78
CA LYS A 47 -3.41 -9.09 -10.46
C LYS A 47 -3.92 -7.65 -10.33
N ALA A 48 -4.86 -7.43 -9.42
CA ALA A 48 -5.40 -6.12 -9.05
C ALA A 48 -4.29 -5.12 -8.69
N PRO A 49 -4.39 -3.82 -9.05
CA PRO A 49 -3.41 -2.80 -8.70
C PRO A 49 -3.01 -2.83 -7.22
N LEU A 50 -1.78 -2.41 -6.91
CA LEU A 50 -1.27 -2.43 -5.54
C LEU A 50 -2.18 -1.68 -4.54
N SER A 51 -2.85 -0.62 -4.99
CA SER A 51 -3.86 0.11 -4.20
C SER A 51 -5.03 -0.77 -3.77
N GLU A 52 -5.60 -1.55 -4.69
CA GLU A 52 -6.68 -2.50 -4.39
C GLU A 52 -6.18 -3.65 -3.52
N PHE A 53 -4.98 -4.16 -3.78
CA PHE A 53 -4.37 -5.19 -2.95
C PHE A 53 -4.20 -4.74 -1.48
N ILE A 54 -3.78 -3.49 -1.25
CA ILE A 54 -3.66 -2.92 0.09
C ILE A 54 -5.04 -2.83 0.76
N LYS A 55 -6.07 -2.37 0.04
CA LYS A 55 -7.45 -2.29 0.57
C LYS A 55 -8.00 -3.67 0.94
N ASP A 56 -7.86 -4.65 0.05
CA ASP A 56 -8.33 -6.02 0.29
C ASP A 56 -7.64 -6.64 1.49
N LEU A 57 -6.33 -6.47 1.62
CA LEU A 57 -5.58 -7.00 2.76
C LEU A 57 -5.97 -6.28 4.06
N TYR A 58 -6.17 -4.97 4.01
CA TYR A 58 -6.62 -4.17 5.14
C TYR A 58 -8.01 -4.62 5.61
N PHE A 59 -8.96 -4.75 4.67
CA PHE A 59 -10.30 -5.23 4.94
C PHE A 59 -10.31 -6.64 5.54
N ARG A 60 -9.52 -7.57 4.97
CA ARG A 60 -9.41 -8.94 5.52
C ARG A 60 -8.85 -8.99 6.93
N ARG A 61 -7.95 -8.07 7.29
CA ARG A 61 -7.29 -8.06 8.61
C ARG A 61 -8.05 -7.29 9.68
N PHE A 62 -8.67 -6.17 9.31
CA PHE A 62 -9.31 -5.25 10.25
C PHE A 62 -10.83 -5.16 10.09
N GLY A 63 -11.41 -5.69 9.01
CA GLY A 63 -12.85 -5.59 8.72
C GLY A 63 -13.32 -4.18 8.36
N ARG A 64 -12.40 -3.30 7.96
CA ARG A 64 -12.65 -1.88 7.67
C ARG A 64 -12.20 -1.53 6.27
N GLU A 65 -12.95 -0.67 5.60
CA GLU A 65 -12.62 -0.23 4.23
C GLU A 65 -11.65 0.97 4.21
N LYS A 66 -11.54 1.69 5.32
CA LYS A 66 -10.67 2.87 5.47
C LYS A 66 -10.05 2.91 6.87
N PRO A 67 -8.81 3.39 7.01
CA PRO A 67 -8.26 3.68 8.32
C PRO A 67 -9.07 4.81 8.97
N GLU A 68 -9.23 4.76 10.30
CA GLU A 68 -9.92 5.85 11.00
C GLU A 68 -9.12 7.15 10.83
N ASN A 69 -9.77 8.20 10.35
CA ASN A 69 -9.20 9.54 10.25
C ASN A 69 -9.03 10.13 11.66
N THR A 70 -8.04 9.65 12.40
CA THR A 70 -7.49 10.41 13.52
C THR A 70 -6.65 11.53 12.90
N GLN A 71 -7.24 12.72 12.78
CA GLN A 71 -6.51 13.98 12.63
C GLN A 71 -5.72 14.28 13.90
#